data_AF-A0A7S2YWH1-F1
#
_entry.id   AF-A0A7S2YWH1-F1
#
_cell.length_a   1.000
_cell.length_b   1.000
_cell.length_c   1.000
_cell.angle_alpha   90.00
_cell.angle_beta   90.00
_cell.angle_gamma   90.00
#
_symmetry.space_group_name_H-M   'P 1'
#
loop_
_entity.id
_entity.type
_entity.pdbx_description
1 polymer ?
#
loop_
_entity_poly.entity_id
_entity_poly.type
_entity_poly.pdbx_seq_one_letter_code
_entity_poly.pdbx_strand_id
1 'polypeptide(L)'
;EGEGVAKVRDVYMMATREDYLLLALGALAALANGLGDPILIVLFSESLSALSNPEDALTEMSRIALIFVGVGACLLAAAFVQYVCFAKVANRLSVRMQRAWYAALLRQDVAFFDANNPSGLSAK
;
A
#
# COMPACT_ATOMS: atom_id res chain seq x y z
N GLU A 1 18.68 -26.78 -8.79
CA GLU A 1 19.68 -25.80 -8.37
C GLU A 1 19.82 -24.76 -9.48
N GLY A 2 19.68 -23.47 -9.18
CA GLY A 2 19.86 -22.38 -10.16
C GLY A 2 18.57 -21.70 -10.65
N GLU A 3 18.07 -20.79 -9.81
CA GLU A 3 17.50 -19.47 -10.16
C GLU A 3 16.56 -19.28 -11.36
N GLY A 4 15.35 -18.87 -11.02
CA GLY A 4 14.55 -17.96 -11.82
C GLY A 4 13.68 -17.12 -10.91
N VAL A 5 14.28 -16.45 -9.91
CA VAL A 5 13.53 -15.48 -9.10
C VAL A 5 13.05 -14.42 -10.09
N ALA A 6 11.76 -14.47 -10.44
CA ALA A 6 11.18 -13.56 -11.39
C ALA A 6 11.54 -12.14 -10.95
N LYS A 7 12.31 -11.43 -11.77
CA LYS A 7 12.74 -10.08 -11.41
C LYS A 7 11.48 -9.27 -11.25
N VAL A 8 11.44 -8.42 -10.23
CA VAL A 8 10.32 -7.49 -9.96
C VAL A 8 9.93 -6.75 -11.26
N ARG A 9 10.91 -6.44 -12.11
CA ARG A 9 10.71 -5.81 -13.40
C ARG A 9 9.87 -6.65 -14.39
N ASP A 10 9.98 -7.97 -14.41
CA ASP A 10 9.22 -8.86 -15.31
C ASP A 10 7.77 -9.00 -14.84
N VAL A 11 7.56 -8.95 -13.52
CA VAL A 11 6.23 -8.86 -12.89
C VAL A 11 5.53 -7.54 -13.25
N TYR A 12 6.24 -6.42 -13.20
CA TYR A 12 5.69 -5.10 -13.57
C TYR A 12 5.72 -4.82 -15.09
N MET A 13 6.29 -5.71 -15.91
CA MET A 13 6.33 -5.55 -17.37
C MET A 13 4.94 -5.71 -18.01
N MET A 14 4.02 -6.40 -17.33
CA MET A 14 2.61 -6.50 -17.73
C MET A 14 1.73 -5.33 -17.23
N ALA A 15 2.31 -4.34 -16.52
CA ALA A 15 1.57 -3.19 -16.02
C ALA A 15 1.37 -2.13 -17.12
N THR A 16 0.13 -1.68 -17.30
CA THR A 16 -0.24 -0.66 -18.30
C THR A 16 0.17 0.74 -17.82
N ARG A 17 0.31 1.71 -18.74
CA ARG A 17 0.69 3.11 -18.38
C ARG A 17 -0.22 3.71 -17.30
N GLU A 18 -1.50 3.36 -17.30
CA GLU A 18 -2.47 3.76 -16.28
C GLU A 18 -2.16 3.17 -14.89
N ASP A 19 -1.67 1.93 -14.82
CA ASP A 19 -1.29 1.30 -13.55
C ASP A 19 -0.06 1.98 -12.95
N TYR A 20 0.88 2.42 -13.79
CA TYR A 20 2.05 3.18 -13.33
C TYR A 20 1.69 4.59 -12.83
N LEU A 21 0.74 5.27 -13.45
CA LEU A 21 0.24 6.57 -12.97
C LEU A 21 -0.46 6.43 -11.61
N LEU A 22 -1.30 5.39 -11.47
CA LEU A 22 -1.92 5.05 -10.19
C LEU A 22 -0.86 4.71 -9.14
N LEU A 23 0.13 3.88 -9.47
CA LEU A 23 1.20 3.53 -8.55
C LEU A 23 2.01 4.76 -8.10
N ALA A 24 2.31 5.69 -9.01
CA ALA A 24 3.02 6.93 -8.70
C ALA A 24 2.19 7.85 -7.79
N LEU A 25 0.89 7.99 -8.05
CA LEU A 25 -0.04 8.74 -7.19
C LEU A 25 -0.10 8.12 -5.78
N GLY A 26 -0.22 6.79 -5.70
CA GLY A 26 -0.22 6.05 -4.44
C GLY A 26 1.09 6.19 -3.68
N ALA A 27 2.23 6.20 -4.37
CA ALA A 27 3.54 6.41 -3.77
C ALA A 27 3.73 7.82 -3.22
N LEU A 28 3.24 8.85 -3.93
CA LEU A 28 3.24 10.23 -3.43
C LEU A 28 2.37 10.37 -2.17
N ALA A 29 1.18 9.76 -2.16
CA ALA A 29 0.32 9.72 -0.99
C ALA A 29 0.97 8.93 0.18
N ALA A 30 1.71 7.87 -0.12
CA ALA A 30 2.47 7.10 0.88
C ALA A 30 3.57 7.93 1.55
N LEU A 31 4.31 8.71 0.76
CA LEU A 31 5.32 9.63 1.30
C LEU A 31 4.68 10.69 2.20
N ALA A 32 3.54 11.24 1.79
CA ALA A 32 2.80 12.21 2.60
C ALA A 32 2.30 11.61 3.92
N ASN A 33 1.74 10.38 3.89
CA ASN A 33 1.32 9.68 5.11
C ASN A 33 2.49 9.33 6.03
N GLY A 34 3.65 8.98 5.48
CA GLY A 34 4.86 8.71 6.27
C GLY A 34 5.38 9.92 7.05
N LEU A 35 5.07 11.14 6.58
CA LEU A 35 5.34 12.37 7.33
C LEU A 35 4.30 12.63 8.43
N GLY A 36 3.18 11.89 8.45
CA GLY A 36 2.17 11.99 9.50
C GLY A 36 2.69 11.59 10.88
N ASP A 37 3.52 10.56 10.95
CA ASP A 37 4.11 10.06 12.20
C ASP A 37 4.97 11.12 12.92
N PRO A 38 5.96 11.78 12.26
CA PRO A 38 6.72 12.84 12.92
C PRO A 38 5.89 14.07 13.27
N ILE A 39 4.89 14.44 12.45
CA ILE A 39 3.98 15.56 12.75
C ILE A 39 3.18 15.27 14.03
N LEU A 40 2.71 14.04 14.20
CA LEU A 40 1.96 13.63 15.38
C LEU A 40 2.81 13.73 16.67
N ILE A 41 4.10 13.38 16.58
CA ILE A 41 5.05 13.51 17.70
C ILE A 41 5.24 14.99 18.09
N VAL A 42 5.38 15.89 17.11
CA VAL A 42 5.53 17.34 17.38
C VAL A 42 4.28 17.91 18.04
N LEU A 43 3.09 17.60 17.52
CA LEU A 43 1.82 18.04 18.12
C LEU A 43 1.64 17.53 19.56
N PHE A 44 2.09 16.30 19.83
CA PHE A 44 2.07 15.73 21.17
C PHE A 44 3.00 16.50 22.13
N SER A 45 4.19 16.88 21.66
CA SER A 45 5.13 17.71 22.44
C SER A 45 4.58 19.11 22.75
N GLU A 46 3.91 19.75 21.79
CA GLU A 46 3.26 21.05 22.00
C GLU A 46 2.12 20.94 23.02
N SER A 47 1.34 19.86 22.97
CA SER A 47 0.27 19.59 23.94
C SER A 47 0.81 19.46 25.37
N LEU A 48 1.96 18.79 25.55
CA LEU A 48 2.62 18.65 26.85
C LEU A 48 3.18 19.99 27.36
N SER A 49 3.69 20.82 26.44
CA SER A 49 4.19 22.15 26.75
C SER A 49 3.07 23.10 27.19
N ALA A 50 1.91 23.04 26.52
CA ALA A 50 0.72 23.81 26.87
C ALA A 50 0.19 23.45 28.28
N LEU A 51 0.28 22.17 28.67
CA LEU A 51 -0.12 21.72 30.01
C LEU A 51 0.76 22.29 31.13
N SER A 52 2.00 22.67 30.81
CA SER A 52 2.96 23.17 31.79
C SER A 52 2.71 24.64 32.18
N ASN A 53 1.84 25.37 31.47
CA ASN A 53 1.51 26.78 31.72
C ASN A 53 0.06 26.92 32.20
N PRO A 54 -0.20 27.07 33.51
CA PRO A 54 -1.54 26.97 34.08
C PRO A 54 -2.49 28.14 33.77
N GLU A 55 -1.99 29.31 33.37
CA GLU A 55 -2.83 30.50 33.13
C GLU A 55 -3.63 30.41 31.82
N ASP A 56 -3.08 29.79 30.77
CA ASP A 56 -3.69 29.73 29.42
C ASP A 56 -3.86 28.31 28.85
N ALA A 57 -3.62 27.27 29.67
CA ALA A 57 -3.60 25.88 29.23
C ALA A 57 -4.87 25.44 28.47
N LEU A 58 -6.06 25.85 28.91
CA LEU A 58 -7.33 25.43 28.29
C LEU A 58 -7.50 26.00 26.88
N THR A 59 -7.12 27.28 26.70
CA THR A 59 -7.26 27.96 25.41
C THR A 59 -6.28 27.38 24.39
N GLU A 60 -5.03 27.18 24.79
CA GLU A 60 -4.00 26.63 23.90
C GLU A 60 -4.26 25.15 23.57
N MET A 61 -4.67 24.34 24.55
CA MET A 61 -5.07 22.94 24.29
C MET A 61 -6.25 22.83 23.34
N SER A 62 -7.26 23.70 23.45
CA SER A 62 -8.41 23.68 22.53
C SER A 62 -8.00 23.97 21.09
N ARG A 63 -7.02 24.86 20.90
CA ARG A 63 -6.46 25.21 19.59
C ARG A 63 -5.65 24.05 19.00
N ILE A 64 -4.79 23.43 19.81
CA ILE A 64 -4.00 22.26 19.40
C ILE A 64 -4.91 21.08 19.05
N ALA A 65 -5.98 20.85 19.82
CA ALA A 65 -6.96 19.79 19.55
C ALA A 65 -7.67 19.98 18.18
N LEU A 66 -8.03 21.21 17.81
CA LEU A 66 -8.59 21.50 16.48
C LEU A 66 -7.59 21.19 15.35
N ILE A 67 -6.33 21.54 15.54
CA ILE A 67 -5.25 21.22 14.57
C ILE A 67 -5.07 19.71 14.46
N PHE A 68 -5.10 18.99 15.58
CA PHE A 68 -4.97 17.54 15.64
C PHE A 68 -6.07 16.83 14.83
N VAL A 69 -7.32 17.26 14.98
CA VAL A 69 -8.45 16.72 14.21
C VAL A 69 -8.31 17.02 12.72
N GLY A 70 -7.87 18.23 12.36
CA GLY A 70 -7.65 18.61 10.96
C GLY A 70 -6.55 17.77 10.28
N VAL A 71 -5.40 17.62 10.94
CA VAL A 71 -4.29 16.80 10.45
C VAL A 71 -4.71 15.32 10.36
N GLY A 72 -5.39 14.80 11.38
CA GLY A 72 -5.90 13.43 11.39
C GLY A 72 -6.86 13.15 10.23
N ALA A 73 -7.78 14.08 9.92
CA ALA A 73 -8.68 13.96 8.79
C ALA A 73 -7.94 13.96 7.43
N CYS A 74 -6.92 14.82 7.28
CA CYS A 74 -6.08 14.85 6.08
C CYS A 74 -5.29 13.56 5.88
N LEU A 75 -4.68 13.03 6.95
CA LEU A 75 -3.96 11.76 6.92
C LEU A 75 -4.89 10.59 6.60
N LEU A 76 -6.09 10.56 7.20
CA LEU A 76 -7.07 9.52 6.92
C LEU A 76 -7.48 9.52 5.43
N ALA A 77 -7.76 10.70 4.87
CA ALA A 77 -8.11 10.84 3.45
C ALA A 77 -6.94 10.42 2.54
N ALA A 78 -5.72 10.86 2.84
CA ALA A 78 -4.53 10.48 2.09
C ALA A 78 -4.28 8.97 2.14
N ALA A 79 -4.40 8.36 3.32
CA ALA A 79 -4.23 6.92 3.53
C ALA A 79 -5.29 6.11 2.78
N PHE A 80 -6.54 6.59 2.77
CA PHE A 80 -7.61 5.96 2.01
C PHE A 80 -7.33 5.96 0.50
N VAL A 81 -6.92 7.11 -0.05
CA VAL A 81 -6.55 7.23 -1.47
C VAL A 81 -5.37 6.32 -1.81
N GLN A 82 -4.33 6.34 -0.98
CA GLN A 82 -3.16 5.46 -1.11
C GLN A 82 -3.58 3.98 -1.14
N TYR A 83 -4.39 3.54 -0.17
CA TYR A 83 -4.83 2.15 -0.05
C TYR A 83 -5.66 1.72 -1.25
N VAL A 84 -6.67 2.51 -1.64
CA VAL A 84 -7.52 2.20 -2.80
C VAL A 84 -6.69 2.10 -4.07
N CYS A 85 -5.72 2.99 -4.24
CA CYS A 85 -4.86 3.01 -5.41
C CYS A 85 -4.02 1.74 -5.52
N PHE A 86 -3.32 1.37 -4.44
CA PHE A 86 -2.52 0.14 -4.39
C PHE A 86 -3.39 -1.11 -4.53
N ALA A 87 -4.55 -1.15 -3.87
CA ALA A 87 -5.47 -2.29 -3.98
C ALA A 87 -6.00 -2.48 -5.41
N LYS A 88 -6.34 -1.40 -6.11
CA LYS A 88 -6.77 -1.45 -7.52
C LYS A 88 -5.67 -1.99 -8.43
N VAL A 89 -4.44 -1.51 -8.27
CA VAL A 89 -3.30 -1.98 -9.07
C VAL A 89 -2.99 -3.44 -8.75
N ALA A 90 -2.97 -3.82 -7.47
CA ALA A 90 -2.73 -5.20 -7.03
C ALA A 90 -3.78 -6.16 -7.61
N ASN A 91 -5.06 -5.81 -7.58
CA ASN A 91 -6.12 -6.64 -8.16
C ASN A 91 -5.96 -6.83 -9.68
N ARG A 92 -5.66 -5.74 -10.41
CA ARG A 92 -5.41 -5.81 -11.86
C ARG A 92 -4.21 -6.71 -12.18
N LEU A 93 -3.14 -6.57 -11.41
CA LEU A 93 -1.93 -7.35 -11.56
C LEU A 93 -2.19 -8.83 -11.26
N SER A 94 -2.87 -9.15 -10.15
CA SER A 94 -3.23 -10.52 -9.78
C SER A 94 -4.05 -11.23 -10.86
N VAL A 95 -5.06 -10.56 -11.43
CA VAL A 95 -5.88 -11.15 -12.50
C VAL A 95 -5.04 -11.43 -13.75
N ARG A 96 -4.13 -10.53 -14.12
CA ARG A 96 -3.24 -10.73 -15.28
C ARG A 96 -2.28 -11.90 -15.05
N MET A 97 -1.68 -11.97 -13.87
CA MET A 97 -0.81 -13.09 -13.47
C MET A 97 -1.54 -14.42 -13.53
N GLN A 98 -2.74 -14.48 -12.95
CA GLN A 98 -3.54 -15.70 -12.90
C GLN A 98 -3.93 -16.16 -14.32
N ARG A 99 -4.30 -15.23 -15.21
CA ARG A 99 -4.57 -15.55 -16.63
C ARG A 99 -3.34 -16.09 -17.34
N ALA A 100 -2.17 -15.47 -17.15
CA ALA A 100 -0.93 -15.93 -17.75
C ALA A 100 -0.53 -17.32 -17.22
N TRP A 101 -0.71 -17.56 -15.92
CA TRP A 101 -0.44 -18.85 -15.29
C TRP A 101 -1.34 -19.95 -15.83
N TYR A 102 -2.66 -19.76 -15.90
CA TYR A 102 -3.57 -20.74 -16.49
C TYR A 102 -3.27 -21.00 -17.97
N ALA A 103 -2.96 -19.95 -18.74
CA ALA A 103 -2.61 -20.09 -20.16
C ALA A 103 -1.31 -20.89 -20.36
N ALA A 104 -0.33 -20.74 -19.47
CA ALA A 104 0.90 -21.53 -19.48
C ALA A 104 0.64 -22.98 -19.06
N LEU A 105 -0.16 -23.19 -18.01
CA LEU A 105 -0.52 -24.51 -17.50
C LEU A 105 -1.24 -25.36 -18.56
N LEU A 106 -2.19 -24.77 -19.30
CA LEU A 106 -2.92 -25.47 -20.37
C LEU A 106 -2.07 -25.83 -21.59
N ARG A 107 -0.87 -25.24 -21.75
CA ARG A 107 0.04 -25.52 -22.87
C ARG A 107 1.07 -26.59 -22.53
N GLN A 108 0.99 -27.19 -21.35
CA GLN A 108 1.96 -28.15 -20.85
C GLN A 108 1.62 -29.58 -21.30
N ASP A 109 2.64 -30.40 -21.56
CA ASP A 109 2.45 -31.76 -22.09
C ASP A 109 1.80 -32.71 -21.07
N VAL A 110 1.10 -33.75 -21.54
CA VAL A 110 0.45 -34.77 -20.70
C VAL A 110 1.43 -35.44 -19.72
N ALA A 111 2.69 -35.63 -20.14
CA ALA A 111 3.74 -36.19 -19.27
C ALA A 111 4.04 -35.32 -18.04
N PHE A 112 3.85 -34.00 -18.13
CA PHE A 112 3.99 -33.10 -16.98
C PHE A 112 2.85 -33.29 -15.97
N PHE A 113 1.63 -33.51 -16.46
CA PHE A 113 0.46 -33.75 -15.60
C PHE A 113 0.49 -35.12 -14.92
N ASP A 114 1.16 -36.11 -15.52
CA ASP A 114 1.33 -37.44 -14.92
C ASP A 114 2.45 -37.43 -13.85
N ALA A 115 3.50 -36.63 -14.06
CA ALA A 115 4.59 -36.45 -13.10
C ALA A 115 4.21 -35.54 -11.90
N ASN A 116 3.26 -34.63 -12.07
CA ASN A 116 2.81 -33.71 -11.02
C ASN A 116 1.41 -34.05 -10.52
N ASN A 117 1.29 -34.31 -9.22
CA ASN A 117 0.01 -34.64 -8.59
C ASN A 117 -1.02 -33.50 -8.79
N PRO A 118 -2.21 -33.75 -9.37
CA PRO A 118 -3.19 -32.71 -9.69
C PRO A 118 -3.71 -31.96 -8.45
N SER A 119 -3.70 -32.60 -7.29
CA SER A 119 -4.02 -31.98 -6.00
C SER A 119 -3.03 -30.88 -5.58
N GLY A 120 -1.77 -30.96 -6.01
CA GLY A 120 -0.73 -29.96 -5.72
C GLY A 120 -0.70 -28.79 -6.71
N LEU A 121 -1.25 -28.97 -7.92
CA LEU A 121 -1.32 -27.93 -8.95
C LEU A 121 -2.52 -27.00 -8.78
N SER A 122 -3.64 -27.51 -8.25
CA SER A 122 -4.84 -26.70 -7.96
C SER A 122 -4.75 -25.90 -6.66
N ALA A 123 -3.80 -26.23 -5.77
CA ALA A 123 -3.64 -25.61 -4.46
C ALA A 123 -2.60 -24.47 -4.44
N LYS A 124 -1.92 -24.23 -5.57
CA LYS A 124 -0.93 -23.16 -5.77
C LYS A 124 -1.49 -22.09 -6.69
#